data_AF-A0A928JDN0-F1
#
_entry.id   AF-A0A928JDN0-F1
#
_cell.length_a   1.000
_cell.length_b   1.000
_cell.length_c   1.000
_cell.angle_alpha   90.00
_cell.angle_beta   90.00
_cell.angle_gamma   90.00
#
_symmetry.space_group_name_H-M   'P 1'
#
loop_
_entity.id
_entity.type
_entity.pdbx_description
1 polymer ?
#
loop_
_entity_poly.entity_id
_entity_poly.type
_entity_poly.pdbx_seq_one_letter_code
_entity_poly.pdbx_strand_id
1 'polypeptide(L)'
;MREDRWTFEYFLRLINEVTADTDGDGTIGDADRHGLHYPVLNQLYRYVWSLGGTYVSKNDEGVPVLSLNNEWMERVYETAQAIAEADGTYATNDYSINIYLNGNTLFENNNLGIVDSLRDVDFYYGILPNFKLDETQQFYLTNGGGGPQCIPVTCANPDRVALIMEALNAEGYKQVIPAYYETAVKHKMTSDEDSAEMLDLIFSHVVYDGCRMFCEPATFLLSSYKSQAGGFGSFAQKISKSLEKTLESNLKKFTEIGN
;
A
#
# COMPACT_ATOMS: atom_id res chain seq x y z
N MET A 1 -6.70 -17.73 -2.38
CA MET A 1 -5.38 -17.58 -3.04
C MET A 1 -5.20 -18.59 -4.16
N ARG A 2 -4.98 -19.87 -3.86
CA ARG A 2 -4.72 -20.94 -4.86
C ARG A 2 -5.86 -21.18 -5.87
N GLU A 3 -7.08 -20.78 -5.52
CA GLU A 3 -8.26 -20.85 -6.41
C GLU A 3 -8.62 -19.49 -7.04
N ASP A 4 -7.76 -18.50 -6.89
CA ASP A 4 -7.93 -17.13 -7.39
C ASP A 4 -9.14 -16.34 -6.88
N ARG A 5 -9.74 -16.78 -5.77
CA ARG A 5 -10.92 -16.16 -5.15
C ARG A 5 -10.62 -15.04 -4.13
N TRP A 6 -9.38 -14.56 -4.05
CA TRP A 6 -9.01 -13.50 -3.10
C TRP A 6 -9.25 -12.11 -3.70
N THR A 7 -10.53 -11.77 -3.77
CA THR A 7 -11.04 -10.50 -4.31
C THR A 7 -11.48 -9.58 -3.18
N PHE A 8 -11.64 -8.30 -3.51
CA PHE A 8 -12.21 -7.28 -2.65
C PHE A 8 -13.57 -7.70 -2.08
N GLU A 9 -14.45 -8.29 -2.88
CA GLU A 9 -15.77 -8.76 -2.42
C GLU A 9 -15.64 -9.83 -1.34
N TYR A 10 -14.75 -10.81 -1.54
CA TYR A 10 -14.53 -11.86 -0.56
C TYR A 10 -13.89 -11.31 0.72
N PHE A 11 -12.94 -10.39 0.59
CA PHE A 11 -12.34 -9.68 1.72
C PHE A 11 -13.41 -8.92 2.54
N LEU A 12 -14.27 -8.13 1.88
CA LEU A 12 -15.36 -7.42 2.55
C LEU A 12 -16.30 -8.37 3.29
N ARG A 13 -16.62 -9.51 2.69
CA ARG A 13 -17.46 -10.52 3.32
C ARG A 13 -16.85 -11.01 4.63
N LEU A 14 -15.55 -11.35 4.62
CA LEU A 14 -14.86 -11.85 5.80
C LEU A 14 -14.81 -10.82 6.92
N ILE A 15 -14.47 -9.56 6.62
CA ILE A 15 -14.37 -8.54 7.68
C ILE A 15 -15.73 -8.29 8.35
N ASN A 16 -16.81 -8.32 7.59
CA ASN A 16 -18.16 -8.12 8.12
C ASN A 16 -18.66 -9.36 8.90
N GLU A 17 -18.34 -10.57 8.44
CA GLU A 17 -18.78 -11.82 9.08
C GLU A 17 -18.17 -12.03 10.48
N VAL A 18 -16.94 -11.57 10.71
CA VAL A 18 -16.23 -11.82 11.98
C VAL A 18 -16.44 -10.75 13.04
N THR A 19 -16.78 -9.52 12.65
CA THR A 19 -17.00 -8.42 13.60
C THR A 19 -18.15 -8.75 14.54
N ALA A 20 -17.93 -8.60 15.84
CA ALA A 20 -18.92 -8.91 16.85
C ALA A 20 -18.64 -8.15 18.15
N ASP A 21 -19.72 -7.72 18.81
CA ASP A 21 -19.72 -7.30 20.21
C ASP A 21 -19.49 -8.55 21.06
N THR A 22 -18.34 -8.61 21.72
CA THR A 22 -17.88 -9.75 22.51
C THR A 22 -17.97 -9.50 24.01
N ASP A 23 -18.09 -8.25 24.45
CA ASP A 23 -18.25 -7.90 25.86
C ASP A 23 -19.72 -7.65 26.29
N GLY A 24 -20.62 -7.51 25.31
CA GLY A 24 -22.06 -7.42 25.47
C GLY A 24 -22.56 -6.04 25.88
N ASP A 25 -21.79 -4.98 25.66
CA ASP A 25 -22.16 -3.60 26.03
C ASP A 25 -23.10 -2.91 25.02
N GLY A 26 -23.33 -3.55 23.88
CA GLY A 26 -24.20 -3.05 22.81
C GLY A 26 -23.51 -2.08 21.84
N THR A 27 -22.19 -1.92 21.96
CA THR A 27 -21.33 -1.14 21.05
C THR A 27 -20.16 -2.01 20.58
N ILE A 28 -19.46 -1.55 19.53
CA ILE A 28 -18.24 -2.19 19.04
C ILE A 28 -17.07 -1.29 19.41
N GLY A 29 -16.36 -1.62 20.50
CA GLY A 29 -15.24 -0.88 21.07
C GLY A 29 -13.91 -1.63 20.98
N ASP A 30 -12.84 -1.05 21.55
CA ASP A 30 -11.47 -1.60 21.46
C ASP A 30 -11.33 -3.05 21.98
N ALA A 31 -12.22 -3.48 22.89
CA ALA A 31 -12.20 -4.81 23.49
C ALA A 31 -12.83 -5.88 22.61
N ASP A 32 -13.55 -5.47 21.56
CA ASP A 32 -14.34 -6.36 20.73
C ASP A 32 -13.55 -7.02 19.62
N ARG A 33 -14.21 -7.90 18.88
CA ARG A 33 -13.63 -8.51 17.69
C ARG A 33 -14.00 -7.69 16.46
N HIS A 34 -13.00 -7.35 15.65
CA HIS A 34 -13.18 -6.63 14.40
C HIS A 34 -12.61 -7.40 13.21
N GLY A 35 -13.16 -7.18 12.03
CA GLY A 35 -12.66 -7.75 10.78
C GLY A 35 -11.36 -7.12 10.30
N LEU A 36 -11.29 -5.79 10.32
CA LEU A 36 -10.13 -5.02 9.89
C LEU A 36 -9.84 -3.93 10.90
N HIS A 37 -8.58 -3.82 11.35
CA HIS A 37 -8.12 -2.59 11.99
C HIS A 37 -7.61 -1.62 10.94
N TYR A 38 -8.00 -0.35 11.08
CA TYR A 38 -7.62 0.70 10.17
C TYR A 38 -7.05 1.91 10.92
N PRO A 39 -5.71 1.97 11.13
CA PRO A 39 -5.09 3.06 11.86
C PRO A 39 -5.12 4.35 11.04
N VAL A 40 -5.70 5.40 11.62
CA VAL A 40 -5.93 6.72 11.02
C VAL A 40 -6.88 6.65 9.81
N LEU A 41 -8.09 7.18 9.98
CA LEU A 41 -8.95 7.64 8.88
C LEU A 41 -8.06 8.39 7.89
N ASN A 42 -7.90 7.87 6.66
CA ASN A 42 -7.22 8.45 5.49
C ASN A 42 -6.06 7.63 4.87
N GLN A 43 -5.74 6.41 5.32
CA GLN A 43 -4.72 5.57 4.64
C GLN A 43 -5.21 4.90 3.33
N LEU A 44 -6.31 5.36 2.73
CA LEU A 44 -7.02 4.69 1.62
C LEU A 44 -6.14 4.44 0.40
N TYR A 45 -5.15 5.32 0.22
CA TYR A 45 -4.13 5.21 -0.80
C TYR A 45 -3.36 3.88 -0.74
N ARG A 46 -3.30 3.20 0.42
CA ARG A 46 -2.62 1.89 0.56
C ARG A 46 -3.27 0.80 -0.29
N TYR A 47 -4.60 0.84 -0.46
CA TYR A 47 -5.32 -0.13 -1.29
C TYR A 47 -5.31 0.23 -2.77
N VAL A 48 -5.16 1.52 -3.12
CA VAL A 48 -5.22 1.99 -4.51
C VAL A 48 -4.28 1.22 -5.43
N TRP A 49 -3.00 1.07 -5.05
CA TRP A 49 -2.04 0.31 -5.87
C TRP A 49 -2.38 -1.17 -5.98
N SER A 50 -2.93 -1.74 -4.90
CA SER A 50 -3.30 -3.16 -4.86
C SER A 50 -4.49 -3.47 -5.76
N LEU A 51 -5.38 -2.49 -5.92
CA LEU A 51 -6.54 -2.50 -6.81
C LEU A 51 -6.20 -2.11 -8.27
N GLY A 52 -4.92 -1.91 -8.59
CA GLY A 52 -4.47 -1.55 -9.93
C GLY A 52 -4.56 -0.05 -10.28
N GLY A 53 -4.75 0.81 -9.28
CA GLY A 53 -4.68 2.27 -9.45
C GLY A 53 -3.23 2.79 -9.39
N THR A 54 -2.93 3.79 -10.22
CA THR A 54 -1.67 4.54 -10.19
C THR A 54 -1.96 6.02 -10.41
N TYR A 55 -1.34 6.90 -9.63
CA TYR A 55 -1.55 8.34 -9.70
C TYR A 55 -0.78 8.99 -10.85
N VAL A 56 0.30 8.36 -11.30
CA VAL A 56 1.11 8.82 -12.42
C VAL A 56 1.25 7.68 -13.43
N SER A 57 0.90 7.96 -14.69
CA SER A 57 1.11 7.05 -15.81
C SER A 57 2.13 7.63 -16.78
N LYS A 58 2.42 6.93 -17.87
CA LYS A 58 3.23 7.44 -18.98
C LYS A 58 2.31 7.71 -20.17
N ASN A 59 2.54 8.82 -20.86
CA ASN A 59 1.92 9.07 -22.16
C ASN A 59 2.64 8.29 -23.29
N ASP A 60 2.21 8.49 -24.54
CA ASP A 60 2.75 7.78 -25.71
C ASP A 60 4.24 8.05 -25.96
N GLU A 61 4.76 9.19 -25.49
CA GLU A 61 6.19 9.52 -25.53
C GLU A 61 6.98 9.02 -24.31
N GLY A 62 6.33 8.29 -23.40
CA GLY A 62 6.96 7.77 -22.18
C GLY A 62 7.12 8.80 -21.06
N VAL A 63 6.56 10.00 -21.21
CA VAL A 63 6.62 11.10 -20.23
C VAL A 63 5.61 10.86 -19.11
N PRO A 64 6.01 11.01 -17.83
CA PRO A 64 5.07 10.91 -16.72
C PRO A 64 3.95 11.95 -16.81
N VAL A 65 2.71 11.52 -16.63
CA VAL A 65 1.50 12.37 -16.62
C VAL A 65 0.58 11.99 -15.46
N LEU A 66 -0.22 12.93 -14.97
CA LEU A 66 -1.19 12.66 -13.92
C LEU A 66 -2.27 11.70 -14.42
N SER A 67 -2.49 10.61 -13.68
CA SER A 67 -3.50 9.59 -13.92
C SER A 67 -4.46 9.54 -12.73
N LEU A 68 -5.27 10.57 -12.58
CA LEU A 68 -6.17 10.70 -11.42
C LEU A 68 -7.63 10.92 -11.81
N ASN A 69 -7.88 11.78 -12.79
CA ASN A 69 -9.21 12.19 -13.19
C ASN A 69 -9.72 11.32 -14.36
N ASN A 70 -9.98 10.04 -14.07
CA ASN A 70 -10.52 9.09 -15.04
C ASN A 70 -11.42 8.05 -14.34
N GLU A 71 -12.29 7.40 -15.11
CA GLU A 71 -13.29 6.43 -14.61
C GLU A 71 -12.65 5.24 -13.87
N TRP A 72 -11.45 4.82 -14.29
CA TRP A 72 -10.73 3.72 -13.63
C TRP A 72 -10.32 4.11 -12.21
N MET A 73 -9.72 5.28 -12.05
CA MET A 73 -9.32 5.78 -10.74
C MET A 73 -10.53 6.07 -9.85
N GLU A 74 -11.65 6.52 -10.41
CA GLU A 74 -12.91 6.65 -9.67
C GLU A 74 -13.37 5.31 -9.11
N ARG A 75 -13.44 4.27 -9.96
CA ARG A 75 -13.79 2.91 -9.51
C ARG A 75 -12.85 2.40 -8.42
N VAL A 76 -11.54 2.57 -8.58
CA VAL A 76 -10.53 2.12 -7.59
C VAL A 76 -10.72 2.84 -6.25
N TYR A 77 -10.96 4.15 -6.27
CA TYR A 77 -11.16 4.92 -5.04
C TYR A 77 -12.47 4.64 -4.35
N GLU A 78 -13.57 4.47 -5.09
CA GLU A 78 -14.85 4.07 -4.53
C GLU A 78 -14.75 2.68 -3.86
N THR A 79 -14.02 1.76 -4.49
CA THR A 79 -13.73 0.43 -3.92
C THR A 79 -12.91 0.55 -2.62
N ALA A 80 -11.84 1.35 -2.63
CA ALA A 80 -11.04 1.59 -1.43
C ALA A 80 -11.88 2.24 -0.31
N GLN A 81 -12.72 3.21 -0.64
CA GLN A 81 -13.60 3.91 0.29
C GLN A 81 -14.60 2.94 0.94
N ALA A 82 -15.16 2.00 0.17
CA ALA A 82 -16.08 0.98 0.69
C ALA A 82 -15.43 0.09 1.77
N ILE A 83 -14.10 -0.09 1.77
CA ILE A 83 -13.40 -0.77 2.87
C ILE A 83 -13.48 0.08 4.15
N ALA A 84 -13.18 1.37 4.05
CA ALA A 84 -13.19 2.27 5.20
C ALA A 84 -14.60 2.47 5.77
N GLU A 85 -15.63 2.29 4.96
CA GLU A 85 -17.04 2.45 5.35
C GLU A 85 -17.72 1.13 5.74
N ALA A 86 -17.03 -0.02 5.61
CA ALA A 86 -17.60 -1.31 5.96
C ALA A 86 -17.82 -1.44 7.47
N ASP A 87 -18.94 -2.04 7.88
CA ASP A 87 -19.26 -2.34 9.28
C ASP A 87 -18.15 -3.18 9.96
N GLY A 88 -17.45 -4.01 9.18
CA GLY A 88 -16.34 -4.84 9.61
C GLY A 88 -15.03 -4.09 9.90
N THR A 89 -14.97 -2.80 9.56
CA THR A 89 -13.76 -1.98 9.69
C THR A 89 -13.80 -1.15 10.96
N TYR A 90 -12.83 -1.38 11.84
CA TYR A 90 -12.62 -0.58 13.04
C TYR A 90 -11.51 0.44 12.80
N ALA A 91 -11.89 1.71 12.63
CA ALA A 91 -10.95 2.80 12.39
C ALA A 91 -10.60 3.52 13.69
N THR A 92 -9.31 3.61 14.00
CA THR A 92 -8.79 4.42 15.11
C THR A 92 -8.16 5.72 14.59
N ASN A 93 -7.92 6.69 15.48
CA ASN A 93 -7.25 7.94 15.12
C ASN A 93 -5.82 8.03 15.68
N ASP A 94 -5.14 6.88 15.70
CA ASP A 94 -3.74 6.75 16.07
C ASP A 94 -3.03 5.76 15.13
N TYR A 95 -1.70 5.84 15.10
CA TYR A 95 -0.86 5.00 14.26
C TYR A 95 -0.48 3.66 14.91
N SER A 96 -0.97 3.36 16.11
CA SER A 96 -0.68 2.08 16.75
C SER A 96 -1.47 0.97 16.08
N ILE A 97 -0.98 -0.25 16.30
CA ILE A 97 -1.58 -1.50 15.83
C ILE A 97 -2.04 -2.34 17.04
N ASN A 98 -2.26 -1.69 18.18
CA ASN A 98 -2.48 -2.37 19.46
C ASN A 98 -3.73 -3.26 19.43
N ILE A 99 -4.77 -2.85 18.69
CA ILE A 99 -5.96 -3.68 18.50
C ILE A 99 -5.57 -5.01 17.84
N TYR A 100 -4.72 -4.98 16.81
CA TYR A 100 -4.20 -6.22 16.21
C TYR A 100 -3.28 -6.99 17.16
N LEU A 101 -2.35 -6.31 17.85
CA LEU A 101 -1.41 -6.97 18.78
C LEU A 101 -2.11 -7.64 19.97
N ASN A 102 -3.30 -7.18 20.35
CA ASN A 102 -4.13 -7.79 21.38
C ASN A 102 -4.94 -8.99 20.87
N GLY A 103 -4.91 -9.28 19.56
CA GLY A 103 -5.65 -10.38 18.94
C GLY A 103 -7.12 -10.04 18.66
N ASN A 104 -7.48 -8.76 18.64
CA ASN A 104 -8.86 -8.30 18.46
C ASN A 104 -9.28 -8.18 16.98
N THR A 105 -8.35 -8.30 16.03
CA THR A 105 -8.67 -8.15 14.59
C THR A 105 -8.26 -9.33 13.72
N LEU A 106 -9.08 -9.64 12.71
CA LEU A 106 -8.78 -10.68 11.72
C LEU A 106 -7.69 -10.24 10.72
N PHE A 107 -7.78 -9.00 10.23
CA PHE A 107 -6.81 -8.44 9.29
C PHE A 107 -6.20 -7.14 9.81
N GLU A 108 -4.92 -6.95 9.49
CA GLU A 108 -4.14 -5.73 9.67
C GLU A 108 -3.37 -5.44 8.37
N ASN A 109 -3.63 -4.30 7.74
CA ASN A 109 -2.93 -3.91 6.51
C ASN A 109 -1.71 -3.06 6.82
N ASN A 110 -0.52 -3.68 6.73
CA ASN A 110 0.73 -3.01 7.05
C ASN A 110 1.88 -3.38 6.10
N ASN A 111 3.00 -2.66 6.25
CA ASN A 111 4.24 -3.00 5.57
C ASN A 111 4.96 -4.14 6.31
N LEU A 112 5.84 -4.88 5.62
CA LEU A 112 6.56 -6.01 6.20
C LEU A 112 7.50 -5.64 7.36
N GLY A 113 7.73 -4.36 7.67
CA GLY A 113 8.46 -3.94 8.86
C GLY A 113 7.72 -4.17 10.17
N ILE A 114 6.40 -4.42 10.15
CA ILE A 114 5.58 -4.71 11.35
C ILE A 114 6.03 -5.97 12.10
N VAL A 115 6.77 -6.85 11.42
CA VAL A 115 7.05 -8.23 11.84
C VAL A 115 7.89 -8.30 13.11
N ASP A 116 8.67 -7.26 13.42
CA ASP A 116 9.35 -7.18 14.70
C ASP A 116 8.40 -6.93 15.87
N SER A 117 7.28 -6.22 15.65
CA SER A 117 6.21 -6.04 16.65
C SER A 117 5.36 -7.29 16.84
N LEU A 118 5.36 -8.21 15.87
CA LEU A 118 4.60 -9.48 15.94
C LEU A 118 5.35 -10.61 16.63
N ARG A 119 6.59 -10.36 17.11
CA ARG A 119 7.42 -11.41 17.72
C ARG A 119 6.81 -11.99 19.00
N ASP A 120 6.19 -11.12 19.80
CA ASP A 120 5.77 -11.43 21.16
C ASP A 120 4.24 -11.54 21.29
N VAL A 121 3.52 -11.76 20.18
CA VAL A 121 2.07 -11.99 20.20
C VAL A 121 1.74 -13.43 20.58
N ASP A 122 0.65 -13.62 21.32
CA ASP A 122 0.22 -14.93 21.84
C ASP A 122 -0.70 -15.71 20.87
N PHE A 123 -0.84 -15.26 19.62
CA PHE A 123 -1.70 -15.87 18.60
C PHE A 123 -0.96 -16.22 17.30
N TYR A 124 -1.52 -17.14 16.53
CA TYR A 124 -1.02 -17.47 15.20
C TYR A 124 -1.49 -16.44 14.18
N TYR A 125 -0.59 -16.01 13.29
CA TYR A 125 -0.89 -15.12 12.19
C TYR A 125 -0.23 -15.61 10.90
N GLY A 126 -0.85 -15.30 9.76
CA GLY A 126 -0.25 -15.53 8.44
C GLY A 126 -0.08 -14.21 7.68
N ILE A 127 0.71 -14.25 6.60
CA ILE A 127 0.85 -13.12 5.69
C ILE A 127 0.11 -13.44 4.40
N LEU A 128 -0.65 -12.47 3.91
CA LEU A 128 -1.35 -12.54 2.63
C LEU A 128 -0.97 -11.32 1.78
N PRO A 129 -0.84 -11.44 0.44
CA PRO A 129 -0.90 -10.26 -0.41
C PRO A 129 -2.27 -9.58 -0.28
N ASN A 130 -2.31 -8.30 -0.64
CA ASN A 130 -3.57 -7.59 -0.79
C ASN A 130 -4.46 -8.27 -1.84
N PHE A 131 -5.77 -8.16 -1.65
CA PHE A 131 -6.77 -8.72 -2.56
C PHE A 131 -6.77 -8.01 -3.91
N LYS A 132 -7.27 -8.74 -4.90
CA LYS A 132 -7.57 -8.23 -6.24
C LYS A 132 -8.82 -7.35 -6.20
N LEU A 133 -8.94 -6.39 -7.13
CA LEU A 133 -10.18 -5.64 -7.33
C LEU A 133 -11.36 -6.59 -7.61
N ASP A 134 -11.16 -7.53 -8.52
CA ASP A 134 -12.10 -8.58 -8.90
C ASP A 134 -11.32 -9.71 -9.61
N GLU A 135 -12.03 -10.71 -10.15
CA GLU A 135 -11.42 -11.84 -10.88
C GLU A 135 -10.74 -11.43 -12.20
N THR A 136 -11.00 -10.22 -12.72
CA THR A 136 -10.38 -9.72 -13.96
C THR A 136 -8.97 -9.17 -13.73
N GLN A 137 -8.64 -8.77 -12.50
CA GLN A 137 -7.27 -8.38 -12.15
C GLN A 137 -6.37 -9.62 -12.12
N GLN A 138 -5.42 -9.70 -13.04
CA GLN A 138 -4.59 -10.89 -13.22
C GLN A 138 -3.69 -11.20 -12.02
N PHE A 139 -3.14 -10.17 -11.38
CA PHE A 139 -2.08 -10.32 -10.37
C PHE A 139 -2.46 -9.69 -9.03
N TYR A 140 -1.90 -10.22 -7.94
CA TYR A 140 -1.95 -9.59 -6.63
C TYR A 140 -0.91 -8.48 -6.58
N LEU A 141 -1.34 -7.23 -6.64
CA LEU A 141 -0.42 -6.08 -6.73
C LEU A 141 -0.04 -5.61 -5.33
N THR A 142 1.25 -5.33 -5.13
CA THR A 142 1.75 -4.72 -3.88
C THR A 142 2.59 -3.50 -4.20
N ASN A 143 2.35 -2.38 -3.53
CA ASN A 143 3.21 -1.21 -3.70
C ASN A 143 4.61 -1.47 -3.14
N GLY A 144 5.61 -1.38 -4.02
CA GLY A 144 7.02 -1.35 -3.64
C GLY A 144 7.33 0.00 -3.03
N GLY A 145 7.28 0.07 -1.69
CA GLY A 145 7.76 1.25 -0.98
C GLY A 145 9.16 1.63 -1.44
N GLY A 146 9.43 2.93 -1.54
CA GLY A 146 10.73 3.45 -1.94
C GLY A 146 10.62 4.69 -2.83
N GLY A 147 11.78 5.25 -3.15
CA GLY A 147 11.95 6.36 -4.08
C GLY A 147 13.31 6.24 -4.75
N PRO A 148 13.59 7.03 -5.81
CA PRO A 148 14.88 6.99 -6.45
C PRO A 148 15.97 7.41 -5.45
N GLN A 149 17.13 6.76 -5.54
CA GLN A 149 18.33 7.27 -4.90
C GLN A 149 18.94 8.35 -5.80
N CYS A 150 19.29 9.49 -5.21
CA CYS A 150 19.78 10.65 -5.95
C CYS A 150 21.16 11.07 -5.45
N ILE A 151 22.01 11.55 -6.36
CA ILE A 151 23.30 12.15 -6.04
C ILE A 151 23.14 13.68 -6.14
N PRO A 152 23.51 14.45 -5.10
CA PRO A 152 23.46 15.91 -5.18
C PRO A 152 24.35 16.44 -6.31
N VAL A 153 23.88 17.45 -7.04
CA VAL A 153 24.66 18.13 -8.09
C VAL A 153 25.96 18.77 -7.58
N THR A 154 26.06 18.98 -6.27
CA THR A 154 27.25 19.49 -5.59
C THR A 154 28.25 18.40 -5.20
N CYS A 155 27.99 17.14 -5.51
CA CYS A 155 28.90 16.03 -5.20
C CYS A 155 30.23 16.22 -5.93
N ALA A 156 31.34 16.20 -5.18
CA ALA A 156 32.67 16.40 -5.74
C ALA A 156 33.13 15.24 -6.65
N ASN A 157 32.58 14.04 -6.47
CA ASN A 157 32.91 12.87 -7.28
C ASN A 157 31.65 12.00 -7.51
N PRO A 158 30.74 12.47 -8.37
CA PRO A 158 29.46 11.79 -8.60
C PRO A 158 29.65 10.40 -9.21
N ASP A 159 30.64 10.22 -10.09
CA ASP A 159 30.92 8.93 -10.73
C ASP A 159 31.30 7.85 -9.71
N ARG A 160 32.18 8.18 -8.75
CA ARG A 160 32.55 7.25 -7.68
C ARG A 160 31.36 6.91 -6.80
N VAL A 161 30.55 7.91 -6.45
CA VAL A 161 29.34 7.69 -5.64
C VAL A 161 28.34 6.83 -6.39
N ALA A 162 28.11 7.09 -7.67
CA ALA A 162 27.24 6.29 -8.53
C ALA A 162 27.70 4.84 -8.62
N LEU A 163 29.00 4.60 -8.83
CA LEU A 163 29.57 3.26 -8.86
C LEU A 163 29.36 2.51 -7.54
N ILE A 164 29.59 3.17 -6.40
CA ILE A 164 29.39 2.57 -5.07
C ILE A 164 27.89 2.30 -4.85
N MET A 165 27.02 3.23 -5.20
CA MET A 165 25.57 3.10 -5.07
C MET A 165 25.04 1.92 -5.90
N GLU A 166 25.50 1.78 -7.14
CA GLU A 166 25.18 0.63 -8.00
C GLU A 166 25.65 -0.69 -7.37
N ALA A 167 26.88 -0.74 -6.86
CA ALA A 167 27.40 -1.93 -6.18
C ALA A 167 26.58 -2.29 -4.93
N LEU A 168 26.18 -1.29 -4.12
CA LEU A 168 25.35 -1.49 -2.93
C LEU A 168 23.95 -1.99 -3.30
N ASN A 169 23.33 -1.46 -4.35
CA ASN A 169 22.03 -1.92 -4.81
C ASN A 169 22.10 -3.34 -5.39
N ALA A 170 23.15 -3.65 -6.16
CA ALA A 170 23.38 -4.99 -6.69
C ALA A 170 23.60 -6.03 -5.59
N GLU A 171 24.40 -5.71 -4.57
CA GLU A 171 24.60 -6.59 -3.41
C GLU A 171 23.36 -6.64 -2.50
N GLY A 172 22.61 -5.55 -2.39
CA GLY A 172 21.31 -5.53 -1.73
C GLY A 172 20.34 -6.52 -2.36
N TYR A 173 20.24 -6.51 -3.69
CA TYR A 173 19.40 -7.45 -4.44
C TYR A 173 19.87 -8.91 -4.30
N LYS A 174 21.18 -9.15 -4.37
CA LYS A 174 21.76 -10.51 -4.34
C LYS A 174 21.84 -11.14 -2.95
N GLN A 175 22.07 -10.33 -1.91
CA GLN A 175 22.38 -10.81 -0.56
C GLN A 175 21.28 -10.44 0.44
N VAL A 176 20.86 -9.17 0.46
CA VAL A 176 19.96 -8.67 1.50
C VAL A 176 18.53 -9.15 1.27
N ILE A 177 18.00 -9.06 0.05
CA ILE A 177 16.62 -9.52 -0.25
C ILE A 177 16.46 -11.02 0.04
N PRO A 178 17.34 -11.93 -0.43
CA PRO A 178 17.23 -13.36 -0.11
C PRO A 178 17.39 -13.64 1.38
N ALA A 179 18.34 -12.99 2.06
CA ALA A 179 18.53 -13.18 3.50
C ALA A 179 17.34 -12.65 4.32
N TYR A 180 16.72 -11.56 3.89
CA TYR A 180 15.48 -11.05 4.49
C TYR A 180 14.35 -12.06 4.31
N TYR A 181 14.20 -12.62 3.12
CA TYR A 181 13.27 -13.71 2.85
C TYR A 181 13.48 -14.88 3.80
N GLU A 182 14.70 -15.40 3.85
CA GLU A 182 15.06 -16.53 4.70
C GLU A 182 14.84 -16.24 6.18
N THR A 183 15.14 -15.03 6.66
CA THR A 183 14.97 -14.66 8.07
C THR A 183 13.51 -14.40 8.43
N ALA A 184 12.77 -13.68 7.57
CA ALA A 184 11.35 -13.40 7.75
C ALA A 184 10.55 -14.71 7.70
N VAL A 185 10.80 -15.55 6.70
CA VAL A 185 10.12 -16.84 6.46
C VAL A 185 10.51 -17.91 7.48
N LYS A 186 11.81 -18.10 7.80
CA LYS A 186 12.25 -19.28 8.58
C LYS A 186 12.35 -19.08 10.08
N HIS A 187 12.48 -17.84 10.57
CA HIS A 187 12.84 -17.60 11.98
C HIS A 187 11.80 -16.84 12.80
N LYS A 188 10.78 -16.24 12.19
CA LYS A 188 9.87 -15.33 12.90
C LYS A 188 8.41 -15.36 12.47
N MET A 189 8.11 -15.78 11.24
CA MET A 189 6.75 -15.97 10.74
C MET A 189 6.42 -17.46 10.82
N THR A 190 5.15 -17.77 10.98
CA THR A 190 4.62 -19.13 11.13
C THR A 190 5.35 -20.16 10.27
N SER A 191 5.65 -21.29 10.88
CA SER A 191 6.34 -22.44 10.29
C SER A 191 5.59 -23.11 9.11
N ASP A 192 4.66 -22.41 8.45
CA ASP A 192 3.83 -22.94 7.37
C ASP A 192 4.40 -22.57 5.99
N GLU A 193 4.40 -23.56 5.09
CA GLU A 193 4.79 -23.40 3.69
C GLU A 193 3.86 -22.41 2.95
N ASP A 194 2.66 -22.18 3.48
CA ASP A 194 1.64 -21.30 2.90
C ASP A 194 2.10 -19.82 2.91
N SER A 195 2.67 -19.34 4.01
CA SER A 195 3.13 -17.94 4.16
C SER A 195 4.33 -17.63 3.26
N ALA A 196 5.20 -18.61 3.02
CA ALA A 196 6.30 -18.48 2.07
C ALA A 196 5.77 -18.29 0.63
N GLU A 197 4.77 -19.09 0.21
CA GLU A 197 4.09 -18.93 -1.08
C GLU A 197 3.42 -17.55 -1.19
N MET A 198 2.83 -17.05 -0.10
CA MET A 198 2.20 -15.73 -0.10
C MET A 198 3.20 -14.59 -0.25
N LEU A 199 4.38 -14.71 0.36
CA LEU A 199 5.47 -13.77 0.15
C LEU A 199 5.95 -13.81 -1.31
N ASP A 200 6.08 -14.99 -1.91
CA ASP A 200 6.41 -15.12 -3.34
C ASP A 200 5.40 -14.38 -4.23
N LEU A 201 4.10 -14.49 -3.93
CA LEU A 201 3.07 -13.72 -4.64
C LEU A 201 3.23 -12.20 -4.46
N ILE A 202 3.51 -11.75 -3.23
CA ILE A 202 3.75 -10.32 -2.91
C ILE A 202 4.92 -9.77 -3.72
N PHE A 203 6.06 -10.47 -3.73
CA PHE A 203 7.28 -9.99 -4.38
C PHE A 203 7.29 -10.18 -5.91
N SER A 204 6.47 -11.09 -6.44
CA SER A 204 6.38 -11.32 -7.89
C SER A 204 5.73 -10.16 -8.66
N HIS A 205 4.86 -9.36 -8.00
CA HIS A 205 4.09 -8.30 -8.65
C HIS A 205 4.11 -6.99 -7.86
N VAL A 206 5.33 -6.51 -7.63
CA VAL A 206 5.57 -5.21 -7.01
C VAL A 206 5.30 -4.08 -8.01
N VAL A 207 4.44 -3.14 -7.63
CA VAL A 207 4.12 -1.93 -8.41
C VAL A 207 4.88 -0.75 -7.84
N TYR A 208 5.49 0.05 -8.72
CA TYR A 208 6.09 1.34 -8.38
C TYR A 208 5.35 2.46 -9.06
N ASP A 209 4.86 3.42 -8.28
CA ASP A 209 4.17 4.59 -8.79
C ASP A 209 5.09 5.81 -8.77
N GLY A 210 5.26 6.43 -9.94
CA GLY A 210 6.04 7.65 -10.12
C GLY A 210 5.52 8.83 -9.31
N CYS A 211 4.32 8.74 -8.75
CA CYS A 211 3.75 9.70 -7.83
C CYS A 211 4.70 10.12 -6.72
N ARG A 212 5.43 9.20 -6.09
CA ARG A 212 6.35 9.57 -4.99
C ARG A 212 7.53 10.42 -5.45
N MET A 213 7.86 10.37 -6.74
CA MET A 213 8.96 11.13 -7.35
C MET A 213 8.47 12.46 -7.93
N PHE A 214 7.39 12.41 -8.71
CA PHE A 214 6.94 13.53 -9.51
C PHE A 214 5.81 14.32 -8.84
N CYS A 215 5.03 13.67 -7.96
CA CYS A 215 3.75 14.16 -7.49
C CYS A 215 3.48 13.82 -6.01
N GLU A 216 4.51 13.89 -5.16
CA GLU A 216 4.45 13.41 -3.75
C GLU A 216 3.23 13.91 -2.96
N PRO A 217 2.80 15.19 -3.09
CA PRO A 217 1.62 15.68 -2.38
C PRO A 217 0.32 14.93 -2.69
N ALA A 218 0.25 14.16 -3.78
CA ALA A 218 -0.97 13.46 -4.18
C ALA A 218 -1.42 12.44 -3.13
N THR A 219 -0.51 11.64 -2.53
CA THR A 219 -0.90 10.67 -1.51
C THR A 219 -1.50 11.35 -0.28
N PHE A 220 -0.93 12.48 0.13
CA PHE A 220 -1.48 13.27 1.24
C PHE A 220 -2.81 13.93 0.89
N LEU A 221 -2.94 14.57 -0.27
CA LEU A 221 -4.20 15.17 -0.69
C LEU A 221 -5.29 14.11 -0.84
N LEU A 222 -4.98 12.95 -1.42
CA LEU A 222 -5.92 11.86 -1.59
C LEU A 222 -6.29 11.17 -0.28
N SER A 223 -5.39 11.22 0.71
CA SER A 223 -5.73 10.85 2.08
C SER A 223 -6.91 11.68 2.59
N SER A 224 -7.00 12.98 2.26
CA SER A 224 -8.09 13.84 2.73
C SER A 224 -9.44 13.63 2.05
N TYR A 225 -9.54 12.70 1.09
CA TYR A 225 -10.82 12.37 0.49
C TYR A 225 -11.76 11.78 1.56
N LYS A 226 -12.96 12.36 1.65
CA LYS A 226 -14.08 11.80 2.38
C LYS A 226 -15.24 11.67 1.41
N SER A 227 -16.01 10.60 1.53
CA SER A 227 -17.26 10.46 0.78
C SER A 227 -18.11 11.73 0.96
N GLN A 228 -18.39 12.39 -0.15
CA GLN A 228 -19.03 13.70 -0.19
C GLN A 228 -19.91 13.81 -1.44
N ALA A 229 -20.83 14.78 -1.43
CA ALA A 229 -21.63 15.10 -2.60
C ALA A 229 -20.74 15.39 -3.82
N GLY A 230 -20.91 14.61 -4.89
CA GLY A 230 -20.13 14.72 -6.13
C GLY A 230 -19.06 13.64 -6.34
N GLY A 231 -18.89 12.72 -5.39
CA GLY A 231 -18.04 11.52 -5.58
C GLY A 231 -16.54 11.82 -5.67
N PHE A 232 -15.78 10.80 -6.07
CA PHE A 232 -14.33 10.92 -6.23
C PHE A 232 -13.96 11.80 -7.43
N GLY A 233 -14.66 11.71 -8.57
CA GLY A 233 -14.37 12.50 -9.76
C GLY A 233 -14.32 14.02 -9.49
N SER A 234 -15.30 14.56 -8.76
CA SER A 234 -15.32 15.98 -8.37
C SER A 234 -14.14 16.35 -7.46
N PHE A 235 -13.75 15.45 -6.56
CA PHE A 235 -12.60 15.66 -5.69
C PHE A 235 -11.29 15.63 -6.47
N ALA A 236 -11.10 14.64 -7.34
CA ALA A 236 -9.95 14.50 -8.22
C ALA A 236 -9.78 15.76 -9.07
N GLN A 237 -10.85 16.23 -9.73
CA GLN A 237 -10.82 17.45 -10.54
C GLN A 237 -10.36 18.68 -9.76
N LYS A 238 -10.78 18.81 -8.49
CA LYS A 238 -10.39 19.92 -7.62
C LYS A 238 -8.88 19.94 -7.33
N ILE A 239 -8.25 18.78 -7.18
CA ILE A 239 -6.83 18.67 -6.82
C ILE A 239 -5.90 18.51 -8.05
N SER A 240 -6.40 18.04 -9.19
CA SER A 240 -5.60 17.74 -10.40
C SER A 240 -4.73 18.90 -10.83
N LYS A 241 -5.28 20.13 -10.93
CA LYS A 241 -4.51 21.30 -11.40
C LYS A 241 -3.28 21.59 -10.53
N SER A 242 -3.40 21.39 -9.21
CA SER A 242 -2.28 21.58 -8.30
C SER A 242 -1.22 20.50 -8.47
N LEU A 243 -1.67 19.26 -8.67
CA LEU A 243 -0.81 18.09 -8.84
C LEU A 243 -0.07 18.11 -10.19
N GLU A 244 -0.76 18.46 -11.28
CA GLU A 244 -0.18 18.68 -12.61
C GLU A 244 0.95 19.70 -12.56
N LYS A 245 0.73 20.84 -11.90
CA LYS A 245 1.77 21.87 -11.75
C LYS A 245 2.99 21.36 -10.97
N THR A 246 2.77 20.57 -9.92
CA THR A 246 3.88 19.94 -9.16
C THR A 246 4.64 18.95 -10.04
N LEU A 247 3.93 18.12 -10.78
CA LEU A 247 4.51 17.13 -11.70
C LEU A 247 5.33 17.81 -12.79
N GLU A 248 4.80 18.82 -13.48
CA GLU A 248 5.53 19.60 -14.49
C GLU A 248 6.80 20.26 -13.92
N SER A 249 6.69 20.87 -12.74
CA SER A 249 7.82 21.51 -12.05
C SER A 249 8.93 20.51 -11.72
N ASN A 250 8.57 19.33 -11.23
CA ASN A 250 9.53 18.28 -10.90
C ASN A 250 10.14 17.67 -12.16
N LEU A 251 9.34 17.39 -13.20
CA LEU A 251 9.85 16.92 -14.49
C LEU A 251 10.88 17.87 -15.09
N LYS A 252 10.63 19.18 -15.04
CA LYS A 252 11.58 20.19 -15.51
C LYS A 252 12.91 20.14 -14.74
N LYS A 253 12.88 19.97 -13.42
CA LYS A 253 14.10 19.82 -12.63
C LYS A 253 14.88 18.56 -13.02
N PHE A 254 14.19 17.45 -13.28
CA PHE A 254 14.85 16.22 -13.72
C PHE A 254 15.51 16.36 -15.10
N THR A 255 14.87 17.05 -16.04
CA THR A 255 15.47 17.30 -17.36
C THR A 255 16.63 18.29 -17.33
N GLU A 256 16.62 19.24 -16.39
CA GLU A 256 17.74 20.17 -16.17
C GLU A 256 18.97 19.50 -15.54
N ILE A 257 18.79 18.41 -14.76
CA ILE A 257 19.90 17.65 -14.14
C ILE A 257 20.61 16.74 -15.16
N GLY A 258 19.92 16.32 -16.22
CA GLY A 258 20.44 15.40 -17.24
C GLY A 258 21.23 16.04 -18.38
N ASN A 259 21.38 17.37 -18.39
CA ASN A 259 22.16 18.15 -19.37
C ASN A 259 23.35 18.83 -18.69
#